data_AF-A0A534XMA6-F1
#
_entry.id   AF-A0A534XMA6-F1
#
_cell.length_a   1.000
_cell.length_b   1.000
_cell.length_c   1.000
_cell.angle_alpha   90.00
_cell.angle_beta   90.00
_cell.angle_gamma   90.00
#
_symmetry.space_group_name_H-M   'P 1'
#
loop_
_entity.id
_entity.type
_entity.pdbx_description
1 polymer ?
#
loop_
_entity_poly.entity_id
_entity_poly.type
_entity_poly.pdbx_seq_one_letter_code
_entity_poly.pdbx_strand_id
1 'polypeptide(L)'
;PTVQVGDPFMEKLLLEACLELFKTDCLVGIQDMGAAGLTSSSVEMASRAGSGLDIDIDRVPRRETGMTPYEVMLSESQERMLLVAKKGREEEVLAICDKWDLAHAVIGKVTDTGRLRISSLGNVVADLPIPPLTGEAPVYDRPRKRPSWQNEVQRFDPASLSEPRDLAGALRKVLASPTVASKEWVYRQYDHMVRIGTSLRPGAGDAAVVRFTGQREGGVALSVGCNSRFAYLDPRLGAAHAVAETARNVSCVGGEPLAVTDCLNFGNPEKPEIMWQFEEACLGIADACNALGTPVVSGNVSLYNETDGKAVQPTPMIGMVGAMDDCARTAGMGFVAAGDRIALLGALCGPNGGHLGGTEYLKAVHGKTAGKPPPLDLLAEKAVQDTVRALVRAALVRSAHDCSEGGIGVALSEMSFPRELGCTVDLPAATGRADAILFGEDASRILVAYPAANAARVAQAARDKGVPFTEIGEVTGNSLVVSWARKPLLETRVAELKESWTGALPRIVGEGIHHAALEGH
;
A
#
# COMPACT_ATOMS: atom_id res chain seq x y z
N PRO A 1 5.61 -3.33 28.08
CA PRO A 1 4.69 -4.48 27.90
C PRO A 1 4.23 -4.54 26.43
N THR A 2 4.37 -5.68 25.76
CA THR A 2 4.11 -5.83 24.31
C THR A 2 2.76 -6.46 23.97
N VAL A 3 1.93 -6.76 24.99
CA VAL A 3 0.59 -7.34 24.78
C VAL A 3 -0.43 -6.20 24.77
N GLN A 4 -0.95 -5.90 23.58
CA GLN A 4 -2.09 -5.03 23.38
C GLN A 4 -3.34 -5.88 23.13
N VAL A 5 -4.47 -5.48 23.71
CA VAL A 5 -5.78 -6.09 23.48
C VAL A 5 -6.73 -4.96 23.16
N GLY A 6 -7.24 -4.94 21.94
CA GLY A 6 -8.25 -3.98 21.51
C GLY A 6 -9.68 -4.49 21.79
N ASP A 7 -10.60 -3.56 21.99
CA ASP A 7 -12.03 -3.79 22.10
C ASP A 7 -12.76 -3.13 20.91
N PRO A 8 -13.01 -3.86 19.80
CA PRO A 8 -13.62 -3.30 18.60
C PRO A 8 -15.07 -2.85 18.82
N PHE A 9 -15.76 -3.36 19.85
CA PHE A 9 -17.12 -2.92 20.18
C PHE A 9 -17.08 -1.54 20.84
N MET A 10 -16.17 -1.35 21.79
CA MET A 10 -15.93 -0.04 22.41
C MET A 10 -15.44 0.97 21.37
N GLU A 11 -14.50 0.59 20.50
CA GLU A 11 -14.02 1.43 19.40
C GLU A 11 -15.18 1.89 18.50
N LYS A 12 -16.15 1.00 18.23
CA LYS A 12 -17.30 1.34 17.41
C LYS A 12 -18.20 2.41 18.05
N LEU A 13 -18.45 2.30 19.36
CA LEU A 13 -19.21 3.30 20.13
C LEU A 13 -18.46 4.64 20.15
N LEU A 14 -17.14 4.60 20.40
CA LEU A 14 -16.28 5.78 20.41
C LEU A 14 -16.27 6.49 19.06
N LEU A 15 -16.19 5.74 17.95
CA LEU A 15 -16.25 6.28 16.59
C LEU A 15 -17.57 7.02 16.34
N GLU A 16 -18.71 6.42 16.66
CA GLU A 16 -20.03 7.04 16.44
C GLU A 16 -20.22 8.28 17.31
N ALA A 17 -19.76 8.25 18.57
CA ALA A 17 -19.75 9.42 19.44
C ALA A 17 -18.89 10.56 18.87
N CYS A 18 -17.69 10.26 18.37
CA CYS A 18 -16.83 11.25 17.72
C CYS A 18 -17.49 11.85 16.46
N LEU A 19 -18.09 11.01 15.61
CA LEU A 19 -18.81 11.48 14.42
C LEU A 19 -20.02 12.36 14.76
N GLU A 20 -20.68 12.11 15.89
CA GLU A 20 -21.74 12.97 16.41
C GLU A 20 -21.20 14.30 16.97
N LEU A 21 -20.12 14.24 17.76
CA LEU A 21 -19.42 15.42 18.28
C LEU A 21 -18.94 16.34 17.14
N PHE A 22 -18.45 15.79 16.02
CA PHE A 22 -18.02 16.58 14.86
C PHE A 22 -19.14 17.29 14.11
N LYS A 23 -20.41 16.94 14.36
CA LYS A 23 -21.57 17.66 13.81
C LYS A 23 -21.98 18.83 14.69
N THR A 24 -21.45 18.92 15.90
CA THR A 24 -21.67 20.06 16.81
C THR A 24 -20.49 21.02 16.75
N ASP A 25 -20.54 22.08 17.56
CA ASP A 25 -19.47 23.05 17.71
C ASP A 25 -18.96 23.08 19.17
N CYS A 26 -19.12 21.97 19.91
CA CYS A 26 -18.85 21.91 21.34
C CYS A 26 -17.37 21.63 21.68
N LEU A 27 -16.54 21.27 20.70
CA LEU A 27 -15.11 20.96 20.90
C LEU A 27 -14.20 22.09 20.41
N VAL A 28 -13.08 22.26 21.10
CA VAL A 28 -11.90 23.03 20.65
C VAL A 28 -10.90 22.10 19.96
N GLY A 29 -10.76 20.87 20.46
CA GLY A 29 -9.81 19.90 19.96
C GLY A 29 -10.13 18.48 20.42
N ILE A 30 -9.57 17.52 19.69
CA ILE A 30 -9.67 16.08 19.93
C ILE A 30 -8.33 15.46 19.58
N GLN A 31 -7.92 14.43 20.30
CA GLN A 31 -6.71 13.65 20.00
C GLN A 31 -6.91 12.21 20.45
N ASP A 32 -6.52 11.25 19.59
CA ASP A 32 -6.45 9.85 19.95
C ASP A 32 -5.30 9.58 20.93
N MET A 33 -5.45 8.53 21.74
CA MET A 33 -4.47 8.17 22.76
C MET A 33 -3.74 6.89 22.40
N GLY A 34 -2.62 7.03 21.69
CA GLY A 34 -1.73 5.94 21.28
C GLY A 34 -0.48 5.80 22.15
N ALA A 35 0.69 5.76 21.50
CA ALA A 35 1.99 5.62 22.16
C ALA A 35 2.25 6.73 23.19
N ALA A 36 2.77 6.37 24.36
CA ALA A 36 2.91 7.26 25.54
C ALA A 36 1.59 7.84 26.09
N GLY A 37 0.43 7.35 25.63
CA GLY A 37 -0.87 7.54 26.25
C GLY A 37 -1.29 9.00 26.47
N LEU A 38 -1.65 9.33 27.71
CA LEU A 38 -2.10 10.67 28.07
C LEU A 38 -0.98 11.70 27.96
N THR A 39 0.27 11.28 28.10
CA THR A 39 1.43 12.18 28.03
C THR A 39 1.56 12.78 26.64
N SER A 40 1.69 11.96 25.59
CA SER A 40 1.81 12.43 24.20
C SER A 40 0.57 13.22 23.79
N SER A 41 -0.61 12.65 24.00
CA SER A 41 -1.89 13.24 23.56
C SER A 41 -2.12 14.63 24.13
N SER A 42 -1.87 14.80 25.43
CA SER A 42 -2.05 16.08 26.12
C SER A 42 -1.00 17.11 25.69
N VAL A 43 0.27 16.71 25.64
CA VAL A 43 1.37 17.60 25.27
C VAL A 43 1.27 18.05 23.81
N GLU A 44 0.98 17.15 22.88
CA GLU A 44 0.84 17.48 21.45
C GLU A 44 -0.31 18.45 21.21
N MET A 45 -1.46 18.20 21.85
CA MET A 45 -2.63 19.07 21.72
C MET A 45 -2.32 20.48 22.25
N ALA A 46 -1.69 20.58 23.42
CA ALA A 46 -1.34 21.87 24.01
C ALA A 46 -0.23 22.60 23.23
N SER A 47 0.75 21.86 22.68
CA SER A 47 1.82 22.41 21.86
C SER A 47 1.28 23.05 20.57
N ARG A 48 0.39 22.34 19.85
CA ARG A 48 -0.24 22.87 18.61
C ARG A 48 -1.09 24.12 18.86
N ALA A 49 -1.68 24.25 20.05
CA ALA A 49 -2.50 25.39 20.44
C ALA A 49 -1.71 26.53 21.11
N GLY A 50 -0.44 26.33 21.45
CA GLY A 50 0.35 27.29 22.23
C GLY A 50 -0.18 27.50 23.66
N SER A 51 -0.79 26.47 24.25
CA SER A 51 -1.44 26.52 25.56
C SER A 51 -0.70 25.70 26.62
N GLY A 52 -1.10 25.81 27.89
CA GLY A 52 -0.75 24.90 28.98
C GLY A 52 -1.90 23.96 29.35
N LEU A 53 -1.65 23.02 30.26
CA LEU A 53 -2.63 22.06 30.76
C LEU A 53 -2.41 21.80 32.25
N ASP A 54 -3.48 21.91 33.04
CA ASP A 54 -3.53 21.39 34.41
C ASP A 54 -4.33 20.07 34.39
N ILE A 55 -3.71 18.95 34.76
CA ILE A 55 -4.34 17.62 34.82
C ILE A 55 -4.34 17.10 36.26
N ASP A 56 -5.51 16.70 36.75
CA ASP A 56 -5.68 15.97 37.99
C ASP A 56 -5.79 14.46 37.67
N ILE A 57 -4.71 13.73 37.94
CA ILE A 57 -4.60 12.32 37.56
C ILE A 57 -5.57 11.43 38.33
N ASP A 58 -6.07 11.87 39.47
CA ASP A 58 -7.02 11.11 40.28
C ASP A 58 -8.44 11.13 39.72
N ARG A 59 -8.69 12.01 38.75
CA ARG A 59 -9.96 12.05 38.00
C ARG A 59 -9.95 11.17 36.75
N VAL A 60 -8.80 10.65 36.36
CA VAL A 60 -8.69 9.75 35.19
C VAL A 60 -9.30 8.39 35.54
N PRO A 61 -10.27 7.88 34.76
CA PRO A 61 -10.82 6.54 34.96
C PRO A 61 -9.74 5.47 34.87
N ARG A 62 -9.73 4.51 35.80
CA ARG A 62 -8.68 3.46 35.90
C ARG A 62 -9.32 2.09 35.89
N ARG A 63 -8.70 1.15 35.16
CA ARG A 63 -9.08 -0.27 35.18
C ARG A 63 -8.45 -1.01 36.37
N GLU A 64 -7.30 -0.55 36.83
CA GLU A 64 -6.51 -1.20 37.88
C GLU A 64 -6.34 -0.27 39.08
N THR A 65 -6.45 -0.86 40.28
CA THR A 65 -6.21 -0.13 41.53
C THR A 65 -4.71 0.01 41.79
N GLY A 66 -4.31 1.08 42.49
CA GLY A 66 -2.91 1.27 42.88
C GLY A 66 -1.97 1.78 41.79
N MET A 67 -2.46 2.11 40.59
CA MET A 67 -1.65 2.75 39.55
C MET A 67 -1.06 4.07 40.04
N THR A 68 0.25 4.22 39.87
CA THR A 68 1.00 5.45 40.14
C THR A 68 0.68 6.54 39.09
N PRO A 69 0.91 7.83 39.39
CA PRO A 69 0.75 8.89 38.40
C PRO A 69 1.53 8.64 37.10
N TYR A 70 2.72 8.05 37.21
CA TYR A 70 3.55 7.67 36.07
C TYR A 70 2.86 6.63 35.17
N GLU A 71 2.33 5.56 35.76
CA GLU A 71 1.63 4.50 35.03
C GLU A 71 0.34 5.00 34.37
N VAL A 72 -0.41 5.88 35.04
CA VAL A 72 -1.64 6.46 34.44
C VAL A 72 -1.29 7.34 33.23
N MET A 73 -0.26 8.17 33.35
CA MET A 73 0.14 9.09 32.28
C MET A 73 0.72 8.38 31.05
N LEU A 74 1.45 7.28 31.24
CA LEU A 74 2.13 6.55 30.16
C LEU A 74 1.42 5.26 29.73
N SER A 75 0.29 4.92 30.35
CA SER A 75 -0.52 3.78 29.94
C SER A 75 -0.96 3.92 28.48
N GLU A 76 -0.77 2.85 27.71
CA GLU A 76 -1.21 2.70 26.32
C GLU A 76 -2.45 1.80 26.22
N SER A 77 -3.33 1.90 27.22
CA SER A 77 -4.66 1.25 27.13
C SER A 77 -5.39 1.74 25.87
N GLN A 78 -6.04 0.82 25.18
CA GLN A 78 -6.69 1.06 23.89
C GLN A 78 -8.05 1.79 24.07
N GLU A 79 -8.67 2.20 22.96
CA GLU A 79 -9.99 2.84 22.88
C GLU A 79 -10.18 4.08 23.77
N ARG A 80 -9.19 4.98 23.79
CA ARG A 80 -9.26 6.25 24.52
C ARG A 80 -9.10 7.46 23.62
N MET A 81 -9.78 8.53 23.99
CA MET A 81 -9.78 9.80 23.28
C MET A 81 -9.67 10.95 24.28
N LEU A 82 -8.82 11.94 24.01
CA LEU A 82 -8.73 13.17 24.79
C LEU A 82 -9.54 14.26 24.08
N LEU A 83 -10.50 14.84 24.80
CA LEU A 83 -11.40 15.87 24.29
C LEU A 83 -11.18 17.18 25.04
N VAL A 84 -11.13 18.30 24.31
CA VAL A 84 -11.19 19.64 24.90
C VAL A 84 -12.51 20.27 24.51
N ALA A 85 -13.44 20.31 25.47
CA ALA A 85 -14.71 21.00 25.31
C ALA A 85 -14.52 22.52 25.32
N LYS A 86 -15.37 23.25 24.59
CA LYS A 86 -15.51 24.70 24.75
C LYS A 86 -16.09 24.99 26.14
N LYS A 87 -15.55 26.01 26.80
CA LYS A 87 -15.99 26.43 28.13
C LYS A 87 -17.49 26.70 28.15
N GLY A 88 -18.22 26.05 29.05
CA GLY A 88 -19.67 26.14 29.18
C GLY A 88 -20.47 25.19 28.29
N ARG A 89 -19.80 24.34 27.50
CA ARG A 89 -20.44 23.29 26.67
C ARG A 89 -20.02 21.87 27.08
N GLU A 90 -19.48 21.71 28.29
CA GLU A 90 -19.02 20.43 28.83
C GLU A 90 -20.17 19.43 28.88
N GLU A 91 -21.33 19.82 29.44
CA GLU A 91 -22.54 18.99 29.54
C GLU A 91 -23.00 18.42 28.18
N GLU A 92 -22.84 19.18 27.10
CA GLU A 92 -23.21 18.70 25.75
C GLU A 92 -22.30 17.57 25.28
N VAL A 93 -20.99 17.66 25.57
CA VAL A 93 -20.04 16.58 25.29
C VAL A 93 -20.36 15.35 26.13
N LEU A 94 -20.59 15.53 27.43
CA LEU A 94 -20.91 14.42 28.35
C LEU A 94 -22.21 13.72 27.93
N ALA A 95 -23.25 14.47 27.56
CA ALA A 95 -24.52 13.90 27.10
C ALA A 95 -24.37 13.04 25.83
N ILE A 96 -23.49 13.43 24.90
CA ILE A 96 -23.19 12.61 23.71
C ILE A 96 -22.44 11.34 24.13
N CYS A 97 -21.46 11.44 25.01
CA CYS A 97 -20.75 10.25 25.52
C CYS A 97 -21.72 9.30 26.26
N ASP A 98 -22.61 9.80 27.12
CA ASP A 98 -23.62 9.02 27.84
C ASP A 98 -24.58 8.31 26.88
N LYS A 99 -25.02 9.00 25.81
CA LYS A 99 -25.89 8.42 24.77
C LYS A 99 -25.27 7.18 24.12
N TRP A 100 -23.95 7.19 23.95
CA TRP A 100 -23.18 6.09 23.35
C TRP A 100 -22.59 5.13 24.39
N ASP A 101 -23.00 5.24 25.67
CA ASP A 101 -22.55 4.40 26.79
C ASP A 101 -21.01 4.40 26.98
N LEU A 102 -20.40 5.57 26.79
CA LEU A 102 -18.96 5.76 26.91
C LEU A 102 -18.60 6.33 28.28
N ALA A 103 -17.70 5.65 28.99
CA ALA A 103 -17.13 6.18 30.23
C ALA A 103 -16.32 7.46 29.95
N HIS A 104 -16.61 8.52 30.68
CA HIS A 104 -15.96 9.82 30.52
C HIS A 104 -15.63 10.46 31.87
N ALA A 105 -14.67 11.37 31.86
CA ALA A 105 -14.34 12.19 33.01
C ALA A 105 -13.70 13.50 32.55
N VAL A 106 -14.05 14.61 33.20
CA VAL A 106 -13.28 15.84 33.09
C VAL A 106 -12.05 15.68 33.97
N ILE A 107 -10.86 15.64 33.39
CA ILE A 107 -9.61 15.36 34.12
C ILE A 107 -8.76 16.60 34.38
N GLY A 108 -9.12 17.74 33.80
CA GLY A 108 -8.26 18.91 33.81
C GLY A 108 -8.84 20.11 33.09
N LYS A 109 -7.97 21.10 32.84
CA LYS A 109 -8.31 22.34 32.11
C LYS A 109 -7.12 22.82 31.27
N VAL A 110 -7.44 23.45 30.15
CA VAL A 110 -6.46 24.21 29.36
C VAL A 110 -6.13 25.52 30.08
N THR A 111 -4.85 25.90 30.05
CA THR A 111 -4.33 27.13 30.66
C THR A 111 -3.53 27.94 29.64
N ASP A 112 -3.17 29.16 29.98
CA ASP A 112 -2.32 30.07 29.18
C ASP A 112 -0.84 30.04 29.62
N THR A 113 -0.48 29.09 30.49
CA THR A 113 0.86 29.07 31.12
C THR A 113 1.96 28.52 30.23
N GLY A 114 1.61 27.77 29.17
CA GLY A 114 2.56 27.01 28.34
C GLY A 114 3.22 25.83 29.07
N ARG A 115 2.66 25.40 30.21
CA ARG A 115 3.20 24.32 31.04
C ARG A 115 2.20 23.17 31.17
N LEU A 116 2.73 21.95 31.26
CA LEU A 116 2.00 20.77 31.68
C LEU A 116 2.20 20.60 33.19
N ARG A 117 1.13 20.78 33.96
CA ARG A 117 1.10 20.57 35.40
C ARG A 117 0.21 19.38 35.73
N ILE A 118 0.76 18.40 36.42
CA ILE A 118 0.06 17.17 36.81
C ILE A 118 -0.03 17.13 38.33
N SER A 119 -1.23 16.94 38.86
CA SER A 119 -1.48 16.77 40.29
C SER A 119 -2.04 15.40 40.64
N SER A 120 -1.71 14.93 41.84
CA SER A 120 -2.30 13.76 42.49
C SER A 120 -2.38 14.00 44.00
N LEU A 121 -3.53 13.67 44.60
CA LEU A 121 -3.84 13.79 46.01
C LEU A 121 -3.57 15.21 46.54
N GLY A 122 -3.90 16.21 45.72
CA GLY A 122 -3.69 17.64 46.00
C GLY A 122 -2.24 18.13 45.84
N ASN A 123 -1.29 17.26 45.50
CA ASN A 123 0.12 17.62 45.32
C ASN A 123 0.50 17.69 43.84
N VAL A 124 1.38 18.61 43.47
CA VAL A 124 1.95 18.66 42.11
C VAL A 124 3.02 17.58 42.00
N VAL A 125 2.81 16.63 41.09
CA VAL A 125 3.72 15.49 40.87
C VAL A 125 4.60 15.68 39.62
N ALA A 126 4.19 16.55 38.69
CA ALA A 126 5.02 16.99 37.57
C ALA A 126 4.65 18.43 37.15
N ASP A 127 5.65 19.20 36.75
CA ASP A 127 5.48 20.57 36.25
C ASP A 127 6.58 20.89 35.23
N LEU A 128 6.24 20.81 33.94
CA LEU A 128 7.19 20.88 32.83
C LEU A 128 6.73 21.89 31.77
N PRO A 129 7.66 22.64 31.14
CA PRO A 129 7.33 23.39 29.92
C PRO A 129 6.97 22.42 28.79
N ILE A 130 6.01 22.80 27.95
CA ILE A 130 5.57 21.97 26.81
C ILE A 130 6.56 21.94 25.63
N PRO A 131 7.19 23.06 25.20
CA PRO A 131 8.03 23.05 24.00
C PRO A 131 9.15 21.99 23.98
N PRO A 132 9.89 21.74 25.09
CA PRO A 132 10.91 20.69 25.16
C PRO A 132 10.39 19.25 24.98
N LEU A 133 9.09 19.02 25.19
CA LEU A 133 8.47 17.70 25.06
C LEU A 133 7.94 17.43 23.64
N THR A 134 8.04 18.41 22.73
CA THR A 134 7.57 18.31 21.34
C THR A 134 8.60 18.85 20.36
N GLY A 135 8.44 20.10 19.92
CA GLY A 135 9.20 20.68 18.80
C GLY A 135 10.65 21.03 19.11
N GLU A 136 11.05 21.08 20.38
CA GLU A 136 12.43 21.36 20.80
C GLU A 136 13.22 20.10 21.15
N ALA A 137 12.69 18.91 20.83
CA ALA A 137 13.46 17.67 20.94
C ALA A 137 14.71 17.74 20.04
N PRO A 138 15.90 17.29 20.52
CA PRO A 138 17.12 17.33 19.73
C PRO A 138 16.96 16.56 18.41
N VAL A 139 17.26 17.22 17.29
CA VAL A 139 17.34 16.59 15.97
C VAL A 139 18.79 16.16 15.72
N TYR A 140 18.97 14.90 15.35
CA TYR A 140 20.30 14.34 15.08
C TYR A 140 20.63 14.42 13.60
N ASP A 141 21.72 15.09 13.24
CA ASP A 141 22.37 14.90 11.94
C ASP A 141 23.27 13.65 12.02
N ARG A 142 22.79 12.55 11.44
CA ARG A 142 23.47 11.25 11.51
C ARG A 142 24.42 11.07 10.31
N PRO A 143 25.59 10.42 10.51
CA PRO A 143 26.48 10.07 9.42
C PRO A 143 25.77 9.13 8.44
N ARG A 144 26.04 9.31 7.15
CA ARG A 144 25.46 8.56 6.04
C ARG A 144 26.58 8.02 5.17
N LYS A 145 26.52 6.74 4.82
CA LYS A 145 27.53 6.10 3.96
C LYS A 145 26.90 5.00 3.13
N ARG A 146 27.11 5.02 1.81
CA ARG A 146 26.69 3.92 0.95
C ARG A 146 27.35 2.59 1.37
N PRO A 147 26.59 1.50 1.56
CA PRO A 147 27.16 0.21 1.93
C PRO A 147 28.10 -0.34 0.85
N SER A 148 29.21 -0.94 1.26
CA SER A 148 30.20 -1.51 0.32
C SER A 148 29.63 -2.67 -0.51
N TRP A 149 28.75 -3.48 0.11
CA TRP A 149 28.08 -4.62 -0.53
C TRP A 149 27.09 -4.20 -1.63
N GLN A 150 26.62 -2.95 -1.65
CA GLN A 150 25.61 -2.47 -2.61
C GLN A 150 26.10 -2.64 -4.06
N ASN A 151 27.36 -2.31 -4.33
CA ASN A 151 27.93 -2.44 -5.67
C ASN A 151 28.12 -3.91 -6.08
N GLU A 152 28.39 -4.79 -5.12
CA GLU A 152 28.57 -6.22 -5.37
C GLU A 152 27.25 -6.87 -5.76
N VAL A 153 26.16 -6.58 -5.03
CA VAL A 153 24.83 -7.12 -5.37
C VAL A 153 24.31 -6.56 -6.69
N GLN A 154 24.57 -5.28 -7.01
CA GLN A 154 24.17 -4.66 -8.27
C GLN A 154 24.97 -5.14 -9.50
N ARG A 155 26.20 -5.66 -9.32
CA ARG A 155 27.06 -6.15 -10.40
C ARG A 155 26.63 -7.49 -10.99
N PHE A 156 25.73 -8.20 -10.32
CA PHE A 156 25.21 -9.46 -10.84
C PHE A 156 24.56 -9.24 -12.20
N ASP A 157 25.06 -9.96 -13.20
CA ASP A 157 24.53 -9.96 -14.55
C ASP A 157 23.60 -11.18 -14.72
N PRO A 158 22.28 -10.98 -14.86
CA PRO A 158 21.36 -12.08 -15.12
C PRO A 158 21.69 -12.87 -16.40
N ALA A 159 22.45 -12.28 -17.35
CA ALA A 159 22.90 -12.99 -18.54
C ALA A 159 23.82 -14.19 -18.21
N SER A 160 24.43 -14.21 -17.03
CA SER A 160 25.23 -15.36 -16.57
C SER A 160 24.39 -16.60 -16.25
N LEU A 161 23.06 -16.48 -16.13
CA LEU A 161 22.16 -17.60 -15.89
C LEU A 161 21.78 -18.30 -17.19
N SER A 162 21.63 -19.63 -17.14
CA SER A 162 21.06 -20.40 -18.24
C SER A 162 19.56 -20.13 -18.37
N GLU A 163 19.08 -19.90 -19.60
CA GLU A 163 17.65 -19.79 -19.86
C GLU A 163 16.93 -21.10 -19.47
N PRO A 164 15.78 -21.01 -18.78
CA PRO A 164 15.01 -22.19 -18.42
C PRO A 164 14.46 -22.86 -19.68
N ARG A 165 14.63 -24.18 -19.78
CA ARG A 165 14.03 -24.97 -20.86
C ARG A 165 12.51 -25.07 -20.77
N ASP A 166 11.97 -24.98 -19.55
CA ASP A 166 10.53 -25.02 -19.25
C ASP A 166 10.08 -23.68 -18.68
N LEU A 167 9.67 -22.76 -19.56
CA LEU A 167 9.15 -21.44 -19.18
C LEU A 167 7.80 -21.54 -18.48
N ALA A 168 6.95 -22.53 -18.83
CA ALA A 168 5.68 -22.75 -18.14
C ALA A 168 5.89 -23.20 -16.69
N GLY A 169 6.85 -24.10 -16.46
CA GLY A 169 7.26 -24.51 -15.11
C GLY A 169 7.88 -23.38 -14.30
N ALA A 170 8.67 -22.51 -14.93
CA ALA A 170 9.15 -21.30 -14.28
C ALA A 170 8.01 -20.36 -13.88
N LEU A 171 7.04 -20.13 -14.77
CA LEU A 171 5.86 -19.30 -14.49
C LEU A 171 5.04 -19.86 -13.32
N ARG A 172 4.82 -21.18 -13.26
CA ARG A 172 4.16 -21.82 -12.11
C ARG A 172 4.91 -21.58 -10.79
N LYS A 173 6.25 -21.60 -10.80
CA LYS A 173 7.05 -21.29 -9.59
C LYS A 173 6.91 -19.84 -9.15
N VAL A 174 6.88 -18.90 -10.10
CA VAL A 174 6.68 -17.47 -9.81
C VAL A 174 5.28 -17.23 -9.24
N LEU A 175 4.24 -17.77 -9.89
CA LEU A 175 2.85 -17.70 -9.41
C LEU A 175 2.66 -18.32 -8.03
N ALA A 176 3.45 -19.34 -7.69
CA ALA A 176 3.43 -19.96 -6.37
C ALA A 176 4.25 -19.21 -5.30
N SER A 177 4.99 -18.16 -5.68
CA SER A 177 5.69 -17.33 -4.69
C SER A 177 4.68 -16.55 -3.85
N PRO A 178 4.80 -16.48 -2.51
CA PRO A 178 3.89 -15.72 -1.66
C PRO A 178 3.71 -14.25 -2.05
N THR A 179 4.72 -13.66 -2.71
CA THR A 179 4.65 -12.29 -3.23
C THR A 179 3.59 -12.17 -4.32
N VAL A 180 3.50 -13.13 -5.24
CA VAL A 180 2.58 -13.11 -6.40
C VAL A 180 1.29 -13.89 -6.14
N ALA A 181 1.37 -15.02 -5.43
CA ALA A 181 0.26 -15.93 -5.14
C ALA A 181 -1.02 -15.24 -4.68
N SER A 182 -2.17 -15.87 -4.94
CA SER A 182 -3.47 -15.32 -4.59
C SER A 182 -3.54 -14.93 -3.12
N LYS A 183 -3.98 -13.68 -2.88
CA LYS A 183 -4.24 -13.17 -1.53
C LYS A 183 -5.64 -13.53 -1.04
N GLU A 184 -6.39 -14.38 -1.76
CA GLU A 184 -7.74 -14.81 -1.41
C GLU A 184 -7.85 -15.43 -0.03
N TRP A 185 -6.86 -16.23 0.35
CA TRP A 185 -6.83 -16.80 1.68
C TRP A 185 -6.89 -15.72 2.78
N VAL A 186 -6.27 -14.56 2.56
CA VAL A 186 -6.27 -13.41 3.48
C VAL A 186 -7.61 -12.70 3.43
N TYR A 187 -8.01 -12.15 2.26
CA TYR A 187 -9.14 -11.24 2.22
C TYR A 187 -10.51 -11.91 2.44
N ARG A 188 -10.64 -13.23 2.25
CA ARG A 188 -11.89 -13.95 2.54
C ARG A 188 -12.22 -14.02 4.04
N GLN A 189 -11.26 -13.69 4.90
CA GLN A 189 -11.43 -13.66 6.35
C GLN A 189 -12.07 -12.36 6.84
N TYR A 190 -12.16 -11.35 5.97
CA TYR A 190 -12.69 -10.02 6.31
C TYR A 190 -13.96 -9.72 5.54
N ASP A 191 -14.85 -8.94 6.16
CA ASP A 191 -15.96 -8.36 5.44
C ASP A 191 -15.46 -7.28 4.46
N HIS A 192 -16.11 -7.21 3.31
CA HIS A 192 -15.85 -6.21 2.27
C HIS A 192 -17.16 -5.63 1.70
N MET A 193 -18.29 -5.82 2.40
CA MET A 193 -19.63 -5.46 1.94
C MET A 193 -20.39 -4.53 2.89
N VAL A 194 -19.98 -4.41 4.16
CA VAL A 194 -20.56 -3.50 5.15
C VAL A 194 -20.56 -2.08 4.61
N ARG A 195 -21.70 -1.39 4.77
CA ARG A 195 -22.06 -0.08 4.16
C ARG A 195 -22.30 -0.09 2.64
N ILE A 196 -22.16 -1.22 1.96
CA ILE A 196 -22.47 -1.44 0.52
C ILE A 196 -21.75 -0.39 -0.37
N GLY A 197 -20.56 0.05 0.05
CA GLY A 197 -19.75 1.08 -0.62
C GLY A 197 -18.73 0.50 -1.60
N THR A 198 -18.32 -0.75 -1.42
CA THR A 198 -17.28 -1.39 -2.25
C THR A 198 -17.78 -1.65 -3.67
N SER A 199 -17.23 -0.93 -4.65
CA SER A 199 -17.53 -1.11 -6.08
C SER A 199 -16.66 -2.20 -6.69
N LEU A 200 -15.36 -2.19 -6.37
CA LEU A 200 -14.40 -3.21 -6.81
C LEU A 200 -13.88 -3.96 -5.58
N ARG A 201 -14.15 -5.27 -5.55
CA ARG A 201 -13.82 -6.14 -4.40
C ARG A 201 -12.33 -6.53 -4.40
N PRO A 202 -11.77 -6.93 -3.24
CA PRO A 202 -10.42 -7.49 -3.19
C PRO A 202 -10.21 -8.58 -4.24
N GLY A 203 -9.07 -8.55 -4.93
CA GLY A 203 -8.71 -9.51 -5.98
C GLY A 203 -9.41 -9.30 -7.34
N ALA A 204 -10.27 -8.29 -7.50
CA ALA A 204 -10.96 -8.02 -8.78
C ALA A 204 -10.22 -7.02 -9.69
N GLY A 205 -9.30 -6.23 -9.15
CA GLY A 205 -8.43 -5.31 -9.90
C GLY A 205 -7.28 -4.80 -9.03
N ASP A 206 -6.48 -3.90 -9.60
CA ASP A 206 -5.19 -3.48 -9.03
C ASP A 206 -5.31 -2.55 -7.81
N ALA A 207 -6.48 -1.91 -7.64
CA ALA A 207 -6.80 -1.06 -6.51
C ALA A 207 -8.23 -1.33 -6.01
N ALA A 208 -8.47 -1.12 -4.73
CA ALA A 208 -9.82 -1.15 -4.18
C ALA A 208 -10.59 0.10 -4.62
N VAL A 209 -11.88 -0.03 -4.96
CA VAL A 209 -12.74 1.12 -5.29
C VAL A 209 -13.90 1.17 -4.32
N VAL A 210 -13.99 2.26 -3.57
CA VAL A 210 -15.01 2.48 -2.54
C VAL A 210 -15.78 3.77 -2.85
N ARG A 211 -17.09 3.64 -3.06
CA ARG A 211 -18.01 4.77 -3.28
C ARG A 211 -18.33 5.45 -1.95
N PHE A 212 -18.56 6.76 -1.97
CA PHE A 212 -19.06 7.46 -0.80
C PHE A 212 -20.47 6.99 -0.45
N THR A 213 -20.69 6.61 0.82
CA THR A 213 -21.97 6.09 1.30
C THR A 213 -23.08 7.12 1.06
N GLY A 214 -24.20 6.66 0.49
CA GLY A 214 -25.36 7.51 0.20
C GLY A 214 -25.19 8.42 -1.03
N GLN A 215 -24.04 8.38 -1.71
CA GLN A 215 -23.81 9.13 -2.95
C GLN A 215 -23.78 8.18 -4.14
N ARG A 216 -24.27 8.65 -5.30
CA ARG A 216 -24.24 7.91 -6.56
C ARG A 216 -22.95 8.13 -7.33
N GLU A 217 -22.44 9.36 -7.26
CA GLU A 217 -21.18 9.82 -7.85
C GLU A 217 -20.17 10.02 -6.72
N GLY A 218 -18.88 9.94 -7.05
CA GLY A 218 -17.81 10.13 -6.09
C GLY A 218 -17.43 8.86 -5.32
N GLY A 219 -16.12 8.66 -5.22
CA GLY A 219 -15.51 7.68 -4.35
C GLY A 219 -14.01 7.78 -4.39
N VAL A 220 -13.36 6.75 -3.86
CA VAL A 220 -11.91 6.65 -3.79
C VAL A 220 -11.42 5.33 -4.35
N ALA A 221 -10.29 5.39 -5.03
CA ALA A 221 -9.45 4.25 -5.36
C ALA A 221 -8.29 4.19 -4.35
N LEU A 222 -7.98 3.00 -3.83
CA LEU A 222 -6.96 2.80 -2.80
C LEU A 222 -6.00 1.69 -3.23
N SER A 223 -4.70 1.98 -3.20
CA SER A 223 -3.65 0.99 -3.47
C SER A 223 -2.58 1.07 -2.39
N VAL A 224 -1.90 -0.04 -2.13
CA VAL A 224 -0.74 -0.11 -1.24
C VAL A 224 0.31 -1.02 -1.87
N GLY A 225 1.58 -0.61 -1.84
CA GLY A 225 2.63 -1.32 -2.54
C GLY A 225 4.03 -0.99 -2.02
N CYS A 226 4.93 -1.97 -2.15
CA CYS A 226 6.36 -1.85 -1.87
C CYS A 226 7.11 -3.08 -2.38
N ASN A 227 8.02 -2.90 -3.33
CA ASN A 227 8.97 -3.94 -3.69
C ASN A 227 10.27 -3.79 -2.87
N SER A 228 10.32 -4.47 -1.71
CA SER A 228 11.48 -4.40 -0.81
C SER A 228 12.77 -4.94 -1.45
N ARG A 229 12.68 -5.81 -2.46
CA ARG A 229 13.86 -6.30 -3.20
C ARG A 229 14.47 -5.15 -4.00
N PHE A 230 13.65 -4.34 -4.66
CA PHE A 230 14.14 -3.17 -5.37
C PHE A 230 14.75 -2.16 -4.40
N ALA A 231 14.09 -1.86 -3.29
CA ALA A 231 14.62 -0.92 -2.28
C ALA A 231 15.90 -1.45 -1.60
N TYR A 232 16.06 -2.76 -1.44
CA TYR A 232 17.32 -3.37 -1.00
C TYR A 232 18.45 -3.19 -2.03
N LEU A 233 18.15 -3.41 -3.31
CA LEU A 233 19.12 -3.36 -4.40
C LEU A 233 19.45 -1.95 -4.87
N ASP A 234 18.55 -1.00 -4.70
CA ASP A 234 18.71 0.43 -4.96
C ASP A 234 17.62 1.20 -4.20
N PRO A 235 17.90 1.76 -3.00
CA PRO A 235 16.86 2.34 -2.15
C PRO A 235 16.10 3.50 -2.80
N ARG A 236 16.79 4.38 -3.53
CA ARG A 236 16.16 5.51 -4.22
C ARG A 236 15.24 5.04 -5.33
N LEU A 237 15.76 4.18 -6.21
CA LEU A 237 14.98 3.66 -7.33
C LEU A 237 13.82 2.78 -6.85
N GLY A 238 14.04 1.91 -5.88
CA GLY A 238 13.01 1.04 -5.31
C GLY A 238 11.88 1.79 -4.62
N ALA A 239 12.20 2.88 -3.91
CA ALA A 239 11.18 3.74 -3.31
C ALA A 239 10.38 4.53 -4.37
N ALA A 240 11.06 5.02 -5.43
CA ALA A 240 10.39 5.65 -6.56
C ALA A 240 9.42 4.68 -7.28
N HIS A 241 9.82 3.41 -7.44
CA HIS A 241 8.96 2.35 -7.97
C HIS A 241 7.72 2.12 -7.11
N ALA A 242 7.83 2.13 -5.79
CA ALA A 242 6.67 1.94 -4.90
C ALA A 242 5.61 3.04 -5.09
N VAL A 243 6.02 4.30 -5.27
CA VAL A 243 5.11 5.40 -5.60
C VAL A 243 4.52 5.23 -7.00
N ALA A 244 5.35 4.90 -7.99
CA ALA A 244 4.92 4.72 -9.37
C ALA A 244 3.89 3.59 -9.54
N GLU A 245 4.16 2.43 -8.94
CA GLU A 245 3.29 1.25 -9.01
C GLU A 245 1.95 1.49 -8.31
N THR A 246 1.93 2.09 -7.12
CA THR A 246 0.68 2.39 -6.42
C THR A 246 -0.18 3.42 -7.17
N ALA A 247 0.44 4.42 -7.81
CA ALA A 247 -0.25 5.35 -8.71
C ALA A 247 -0.78 4.65 -9.98
N ARG A 248 -0.01 3.69 -10.51
CA ARG A 248 -0.39 2.89 -11.67
C ARG A 248 -1.59 2.01 -11.38
N ASN A 249 -1.60 1.35 -10.24
CA ASN A 249 -2.71 0.51 -9.77
C ASN A 249 -4.01 1.31 -9.59
N VAL A 250 -3.92 2.51 -9.00
CA VAL A 250 -5.04 3.47 -8.93
C VAL A 250 -5.51 3.88 -10.34
N SER A 251 -4.57 4.09 -11.27
CA SER A 251 -4.87 4.47 -12.64
C SER A 251 -5.54 3.34 -13.45
N CYS A 252 -5.15 2.09 -13.25
CA CYS A 252 -5.74 0.91 -13.91
C CYS A 252 -7.24 0.78 -13.62
N VAL A 253 -7.69 1.16 -12.42
CA VAL A 253 -9.13 1.13 -12.07
C VAL A 253 -9.87 2.42 -12.44
N GLY A 254 -9.18 3.40 -13.04
CA GLY A 254 -9.72 4.67 -13.52
C GLY A 254 -9.60 5.86 -12.55
N GLY A 255 -9.01 5.66 -11.37
CA GLY A 255 -8.89 6.67 -10.33
C GLY A 255 -7.76 7.66 -10.61
N GLU A 256 -7.94 8.93 -10.28
CA GLU A 256 -6.88 9.95 -10.35
C GLU A 256 -6.00 9.87 -9.10
N PRO A 257 -4.71 9.50 -9.16
CA PRO A 257 -3.83 9.56 -7.98
C PRO A 257 -3.80 10.98 -7.39
N LEU A 258 -4.03 11.12 -6.08
CA LEU A 258 -4.11 12.43 -5.43
C LEU A 258 -3.04 12.65 -4.37
N ALA A 259 -2.78 11.65 -3.52
CA ALA A 259 -1.89 11.80 -2.39
C ALA A 259 -1.40 10.44 -1.89
N VAL A 260 -0.25 10.47 -1.20
CA VAL A 260 0.34 9.29 -0.58
C VAL A 260 0.43 9.41 0.93
N THR A 261 0.35 8.27 1.60
CA THR A 261 0.89 8.07 2.94
C THR A 261 2.06 7.10 2.86
N ASP A 262 3.16 7.39 3.56
CA ASP A 262 4.33 6.51 3.58
C ASP A 262 4.52 5.83 4.95
N CYS A 263 4.85 4.54 4.94
CA CYS A 263 5.22 3.80 6.13
C CYS A 263 6.65 3.28 5.93
N LEU A 264 7.61 4.02 6.48
CA LEU A 264 9.03 3.83 6.30
C LEU A 264 9.58 2.86 7.35
N ASN A 265 9.96 1.64 6.94
CA ASN A 265 10.47 0.62 7.86
C ASN A 265 11.94 0.31 7.54
N PHE A 266 12.83 0.68 8.48
CA PHE A 266 14.28 0.58 8.32
C PHE A 266 14.94 0.03 9.59
N GLY A 267 16.18 -0.45 9.45
CA GLY A 267 17.02 -0.94 10.55
C GLY A 267 17.49 0.17 11.50
N ASN A 268 18.58 -0.07 12.23
CA ASN A 268 19.13 0.89 13.18
C ASN A 268 19.74 2.11 12.45
N PRO A 269 19.19 3.34 12.61
CA PRO A 269 19.65 4.55 11.94
C PRO A 269 21.00 5.05 12.44
N GLU A 270 21.54 4.50 13.53
CA GLU A 270 22.89 4.80 14.02
C GLU A 270 23.98 4.20 13.14
N LYS A 271 23.63 3.19 12.32
CA LYS A 271 24.52 2.62 11.31
C LYS A 271 24.51 3.52 10.06
N PRO A 272 25.66 4.08 9.63
CA PRO A 272 25.71 5.01 8.49
C PRO A 272 25.11 4.44 7.19
N GLU A 273 25.25 3.12 6.99
CA GLU A 273 24.69 2.39 5.86
C GLU A 273 23.16 2.36 5.85
N ILE A 274 22.53 2.18 7.02
CA ILE A 274 21.07 2.18 7.13
C ILE A 274 20.52 3.60 6.99
N MET A 275 21.17 4.59 7.61
CA MET A 275 20.77 5.99 7.48
C MET A 275 20.86 6.46 6.02
N TRP A 276 21.88 6.02 5.28
CA TRP A 276 21.98 6.28 3.84
C TRP A 276 20.83 5.64 3.06
N GLN A 277 20.47 4.38 3.34
CA GLN A 277 19.33 3.73 2.69
C GLN A 277 18.02 4.47 2.95
N PHE A 278 17.80 4.94 4.18
CA PHE A 278 16.64 5.75 4.57
C PHE A 278 16.60 7.07 3.79
N GLU A 279 17.70 7.82 3.75
CA GLU A 279 17.81 9.07 2.99
C GLU A 279 17.50 8.87 1.51
N GLU A 280 18.15 7.89 0.86
CA GLU A 280 17.95 7.62 -0.56
C GLU A 280 16.50 7.21 -0.86
N ALA A 281 15.87 6.40 0.00
CA ALA A 281 14.47 6.05 -0.15
C ALA A 281 13.55 7.29 -0.06
N CYS A 282 13.75 8.16 0.92
CA CYS A 282 13.00 9.43 1.05
C CYS A 282 13.16 10.31 -0.20
N LEU A 283 14.39 10.41 -0.75
CA LEU A 283 14.65 11.14 -1.98
C LEU A 283 13.94 10.51 -3.19
N GLY A 284 13.88 9.17 -3.26
CA GLY A 284 13.16 8.44 -4.31
C GLY A 284 11.65 8.67 -4.28
N ILE A 285 11.07 8.67 -3.07
CA ILE A 285 9.65 9.03 -2.87
C ILE A 285 9.42 10.47 -3.33
N ALA A 286 10.27 11.41 -2.92
CA ALA A 286 10.14 12.81 -3.28
C ALA A 286 10.22 13.02 -4.80
N ASP A 287 11.18 12.39 -5.49
CA ASP A 287 11.33 12.47 -6.95
C ASP A 287 10.05 11.98 -7.66
N ALA A 288 9.53 10.82 -7.26
CA ALA A 288 8.33 10.23 -7.86
C ALA A 288 7.07 11.04 -7.56
N CYS A 289 6.88 11.49 -6.32
CA CYS A 289 5.74 12.33 -5.92
C CYS A 289 5.72 13.65 -6.68
N ASN A 290 6.88 14.30 -6.88
CA ASN A 290 6.98 15.52 -7.66
C ASN A 290 6.62 15.30 -9.13
N ALA A 291 7.07 14.19 -9.73
CA ALA A 291 6.79 13.89 -11.13
C ALA A 291 5.33 13.50 -11.39
N LEU A 292 4.71 12.77 -10.46
CA LEU A 292 3.32 12.30 -10.58
C LEU A 292 2.28 13.27 -10.01
N GLY A 293 2.71 14.29 -9.25
CA GLY A 293 1.82 15.27 -8.63
C GLY A 293 1.05 14.72 -7.43
N THR A 294 1.65 13.80 -6.68
CA THR A 294 1.02 13.09 -5.55
C THR A 294 1.74 13.43 -4.24
N PRO A 295 1.38 14.52 -3.53
CA PRO A 295 2.04 14.91 -2.28
C PRO A 295 1.92 13.83 -1.19
N VAL A 296 2.94 13.76 -0.33
CA VAL A 296 2.89 13.01 0.94
C VAL A 296 2.05 13.83 1.93
N VAL A 297 0.94 13.28 2.40
CA VAL A 297 0.00 13.98 3.31
C VAL A 297 0.02 13.43 4.74
N SER A 298 0.55 12.22 4.92
CA SER A 298 0.73 11.57 6.21
C SER A 298 1.80 10.50 6.11
N GLY A 299 2.22 9.94 7.25
CA GLY A 299 3.15 8.83 7.24
C GLY A 299 3.51 8.31 8.62
N ASN A 300 4.37 7.29 8.63
CA ASN A 300 4.96 6.70 9.82
C ASN A 300 6.42 6.32 9.54
N VAL A 301 7.28 6.46 10.54
CA VAL A 301 8.68 6.04 10.45
C VAL A 301 8.97 5.05 11.57
N SER A 302 9.19 3.80 11.19
CA SER A 302 9.62 2.72 12.06
C SER A 302 11.12 2.46 11.84
N LEU A 303 11.92 2.76 12.85
CA LEU A 303 13.37 2.53 12.85
C LEU A 303 13.72 1.38 13.79
N TYR A 304 14.97 0.94 13.77
CA TYR A 304 15.47 -0.16 14.61
C TYR A 304 14.79 -1.51 14.32
N ASN A 305 14.26 -1.71 13.11
CA ASN A 305 13.74 -3.01 12.65
C ASN A 305 14.90 -3.98 12.35
N GLU A 306 15.49 -4.51 13.40
CA GLU A 306 16.57 -5.49 13.33
C GLU A 306 16.35 -6.63 14.32
N THR A 307 16.87 -7.81 13.99
CA THR A 307 16.97 -8.95 14.92
C THR A 307 18.36 -9.54 14.80
N ASP A 308 19.03 -9.76 15.93
CA ASP A 308 20.41 -10.26 15.99
C ASP A 308 21.38 -9.46 15.11
N GLY A 309 21.21 -8.13 15.07
CA GLY A 309 22.01 -7.20 14.28
C GLY A 309 21.75 -7.22 12.76
N LYS A 310 20.80 -8.04 12.29
CA LYS A 310 20.37 -8.08 10.89
C LYS A 310 19.14 -7.20 10.70
N ALA A 311 19.29 -6.17 9.87
CA ALA A 311 18.19 -5.31 9.47
C ALA A 311 17.24 -6.02 8.50
N VAL A 312 15.97 -5.62 8.55
CA VAL A 312 15.03 -5.87 7.45
C VAL A 312 15.53 -5.24 6.14
N GLN A 313 15.01 -5.71 5.01
CA GLN A 313 15.19 -4.95 3.77
C GLN A 313 14.53 -3.57 3.94
N PRO A 314 15.12 -2.49 3.38
CA PRO A 314 14.45 -1.20 3.27
C PRO A 314 13.03 -1.38 2.74
N THR A 315 12.04 -0.93 3.49
CA THR A 315 10.62 -1.12 3.14
C THR A 315 9.89 0.22 3.23
N PRO A 316 10.06 1.10 2.22
CA PRO A 316 9.30 2.34 2.08
C PRO A 316 7.91 2.03 1.51
N MET A 317 6.98 1.60 2.37
CA MET A 317 5.63 1.24 1.93
C MET A 317 4.81 2.48 1.59
N ILE A 318 4.17 2.47 0.43
CA ILE A 318 3.34 3.58 -0.03
C ILE A 318 1.88 3.15 -0.05
N GLY A 319 1.03 3.90 0.63
CA GLY A 319 -0.42 3.88 0.44
C GLY A 319 -0.83 5.07 -0.44
N MET A 320 -1.60 4.81 -1.48
CA MET A 320 -2.05 5.82 -2.44
C MET A 320 -3.58 5.95 -2.39
N VAL A 321 -4.07 7.19 -2.30
CA VAL A 321 -5.48 7.50 -2.51
C VAL A 321 -5.65 8.21 -3.85
N GLY A 322 -6.67 7.78 -4.60
CA GLY A 322 -7.10 8.47 -5.81
C GLY A 322 -8.59 8.77 -5.85
N ALA A 323 -8.96 9.83 -6.56
CA ALA A 323 -10.35 10.22 -6.74
C ALA A 323 -11.03 9.39 -7.83
N MET A 324 -12.28 9.00 -7.58
CA MET A 324 -13.17 8.39 -8.55
C MET A 324 -14.38 9.29 -8.76
N ASP A 325 -14.54 9.85 -9.95
CA ASP A 325 -15.73 10.63 -10.29
C ASP A 325 -16.98 9.73 -10.38
N ASP A 326 -16.83 8.58 -11.05
CA ASP A 326 -17.89 7.59 -11.24
C ASP A 326 -17.37 6.18 -10.94
N CYS A 327 -17.69 5.65 -9.76
CA CYS A 327 -17.29 4.30 -9.34
C CYS A 327 -17.91 3.18 -10.18
N ALA A 328 -18.92 3.47 -11.02
CA ALA A 328 -19.46 2.50 -11.99
C ALA A 328 -18.59 2.42 -13.27
N ARG A 329 -17.75 3.42 -13.53
CA ARG A 329 -16.76 3.42 -14.62
C ARG A 329 -15.39 3.01 -14.11
N THR A 330 -15.28 1.73 -13.78
CA THR A 330 -14.03 1.11 -13.34
C THR A 330 -13.71 -0.10 -14.22
N ALA A 331 -12.44 -0.45 -14.32
CA ALA A 331 -11.98 -1.67 -14.95
C ALA A 331 -11.41 -2.61 -13.89
N GLY A 332 -11.76 -3.90 -13.98
CA GLY A 332 -11.08 -4.95 -13.24
C GLY A 332 -9.87 -5.48 -14.01
N MET A 333 -9.06 -6.32 -13.37
CA MET A 333 -7.90 -6.95 -14.03
C MET A 333 -8.33 -8.07 -15.00
N GLY A 334 -9.39 -8.80 -14.66
CA GLY A 334 -9.75 -10.05 -15.34
C GLY A 334 -10.30 -9.85 -16.75
N PHE A 335 -9.95 -10.73 -17.68
CA PHE A 335 -10.57 -10.82 -19.00
C PHE A 335 -12.08 -11.05 -18.87
N VAL A 336 -12.84 -10.33 -19.70
CA VAL A 336 -14.32 -10.31 -19.61
C VAL A 336 -14.98 -11.16 -20.70
N ALA A 337 -14.48 -11.11 -21.95
CA ALA A 337 -15.04 -11.90 -23.04
C ALA A 337 -13.97 -12.39 -24.03
N ALA A 338 -14.19 -13.58 -24.58
CA ALA A 338 -13.41 -14.09 -25.70
C ALA A 338 -13.59 -13.18 -26.95
N GLY A 339 -12.53 -13.05 -27.74
CA GLY A 339 -12.46 -12.17 -28.91
C GLY A 339 -12.14 -10.70 -28.60
N ASP A 340 -12.04 -10.32 -27.32
CA ASP A 340 -11.48 -9.02 -26.97
C ASP A 340 -10.00 -8.96 -27.38
N ARG A 341 -9.58 -7.83 -27.95
CA ARG A 341 -8.18 -7.59 -28.31
C ARG A 341 -7.40 -7.24 -27.06
N ILE A 342 -6.15 -7.68 -27.02
CA ILE A 342 -5.21 -7.41 -25.93
C ILE A 342 -4.11 -6.52 -26.47
N ALA A 343 -3.83 -5.42 -25.77
CA ALA A 343 -2.71 -4.55 -26.08
C ALA A 343 -1.88 -4.22 -24.84
N LEU A 344 -0.61 -3.91 -25.10
CA LEU A 344 0.33 -3.36 -24.14
C LEU A 344 0.41 -1.85 -24.33
N LEU A 345 0.18 -1.11 -23.24
CA LEU A 345 0.55 0.29 -23.09
C LEU A 345 1.94 0.37 -22.46
N GLY A 346 2.82 1.18 -23.05
CA GLY A 346 4.23 1.24 -22.68
C GLY A 346 5.11 0.33 -23.55
N ALA A 347 6.41 0.40 -23.32
CA ALA A 347 7.38 -0.44 -24.02
C ALA A 347 7.39 -1.86 -23.43
N LEU A 348 7.60 -2.90 -24.26
CA LEU A 348 7.72 -4.28 -23.77
C LEU A 348 8.86 -4.43 -22.76
N CYS A 349 10.00 -3.82 -23.07
CA CYS A 349 11.22 -3.84 -22.26
C CYS A 349 12.16 -2.70 -22.66
N GLY A 350 13.23 -2.53 -21.90
CA GLY A 350 14.32 -1.61 -22.24
C GLY A 350 15.15 -2.02 -23.47
N PRO A 351 16.13 -1.19 -23.88
CA PRO A 351 16.91 -1.38 -25.10
C PRO A 351 17.82 -2.62 -25.09
N ASN A 352 18.06 -3.22 -23.93
CA ASN A 352 18.87 -4.44 -23.77
C ASN A 352 18.01 -5.69 -23.49
N GLY A 353 16.69 -5.60 -23.65
CA GLY A 353 15.74 -6.63 -23.24
C GLY A 353 15.13 -6.40 -21.86
N GLY A 354 14.37 -7.39 -21.37
CA GLY A 354 13.72 -7.31 -20.06
C GLY A 354 14.71 -7.32 -18.90
N HIS A 355 14.35 -6.65 -17.81
CA HIS A 355 15.20 -6.52 -16.63
C HIS A 355 14.90 -7.62 -15.61
N LEU A 356 15.87 -8.51 -15.40
CA LEU A 356 15.77 -9.62 -14.42
C LEU A 356 16.38 -9.31 -13.04
N GLY A 357 17.03 -8.16 -12.87
CA GLY A 357 17.60 -7.77 -11.58
C GLY A 357 16.52 -7.48 -10.55
N GLY A 358 16.61 -8.11 -9.39
CA GLY A 358 15.64 -7.95 -8.30
C GLY A 358 14.26 -8.57 -8.51
N THR A 359 14.02 -9.25 -9.63
CA THR A 359 12.69 -9.78 -9.94
C THR A 359 12.26 -10.91 -9.04
N GLU A 360 10.96 -11.10 -8.89
CA GLU A 360 10.38 -12.25 -8.21
C GLU A 360 10.74 -13.55 -8.95
N TYR A 361 10.91 -13.52 -10.27
CA TYR A 361 11.46 -14.65 -11.01
C TYR A 361 12.87 -15.04 -10.55
N LEU A 362 13.78 -14.08 -10.42
CA LEU A 362 15.14 -14.34 -9.96
C LEU A 362 15.15 -14.94 -8.55
N LYS A 363 14.26 -14.47 -7.68
CA LYS A 363 14.10 -15.00 -6.32
C LYS A 363 13.47 -16.39 -6.31
N ALA A 364 12.30 -16.57 -6.91
CA ALA A 364 11.52 -17.80 -6.85
C ALA A 364 12.14 -18.96 -7.63
N VAL A 365 12.80 -18.68 -8.76
CA VAL A 365 13.37 -19.72 -9.63
C VAL A 365 14.84 -19.99 -9.32
N HIS A 366 15.61 -18.95 -8.98
CA HIS A 366 17.07 -19.06 -8.80
C HIS A 366 17.53 -18.81 -7.36
N GLY A 367 16.64 -18.46 -6.43
CA GLY A 367 16.98 -18.20 -5.04
C GLY A 367 17.86 -16.96 -4.84
N LYS A 368 17.80 -15.98 -5.76
CA LYS A 368 18.71 -14.82 -5.77
C LYS A 368 17.95 -13.49 -5.66
N THR A 369 18.53 -12.56 -4.91
CA THR A 369 18.12 -11.14 -4.87
C THR A 369 19.35 -10.31 -5.16
N ALA A 370 19.57 -10.03 -6.45
CA ALA A 370 20.75 -9.37 -6.98
C ALA A 370 20.44 -8.73 -8.34
N GLY A 371 21.39 -7.97 -8.87
CA GLY A 371 21.24 -7.20 -10.10
C GLY A 371 20.64 -5.83 -9.84
N LYS A 372 20.61 -4.99 -10.86
CA LYS A 372 19.97 -3.68 -10.78
C LYS A 372 18.47 -3.81 -11.00
N PRO A 373 17.62 -3.13 -10.19
CA PRO A 373 16.21 -2.97 -10.51
C PRO A 373 16.01 -2.32 -11.89
N PRO A 374 14.85 -2.52 -12.53
CA PRO A 374 14.52 -1.89 -13.80
C PRO A 374 14.59 -0.37 -13.70
N PRO A 375 15.09 0.34 -14.73
CA PRO A 375 15.03 1.79 -14.77
C PRO A 375 13.58 2.28 -14.79
N LEU A 376 13.35 3.46 -14.22
CA LEU A 376 12.04 4.10 -14.15
C LEU A 376 12.11 5.49 -14.78
N ASP A 377 11.41 5.67 -15.90
CA ASP A 377 11.17 6.99 -16.49
C ASP A 377 9.81 7.50 -16.00
N LEU A 378 9.85 8.45 -15.07
CA LEU A 378 8.65 8.99 -14.44
C LEU A 378 7.74 9.76 -15.41
N LEU A 379 8.27 10.32 -16.50
CA LEU A 379 7.45 10.99 -17.52
C LEU A 379 6.72 9.97 -18.38
N ALA A 380 7.40 8.90 -18.78
CA ALA A 380 6.78 7.78 -19.49
C ALA A 380 5.72 7.08 -18.62
N GLU A 381 6.04 6.85 -17.34
CA GLU A 381 5.12 6.31 -16.34
C GLU A 381 3.85 7.16 -16.26
N LYS A 382 3.99 8.47 -16.07
CA LYS A 382 2.86 9.39 -16.01
C LYS A 382 2.01 9.32 -17.28
N ALA A 383 2.63 9.31 -18.46
CA ALA A 383 1.90 9.25 -19.73
C ALA A 383 1.09 7.95 -19.90
N VAL A 384 1.67 6.81 -19.51
CA VAL A 384 1.00 5.50 -19.53
C VAL A 384 -0.19 5.50 -18.56
N GLN A 385 0.00 5.99 -17.33
CA GLN A 385 -1.06 6.11 -16.34
C GLN A 385 -2.20 7.03 -16.83
N ASP A 386 -1.85 8.22 -17.33
CA ASP A 386 -2.80 9.16 -17.90
C ASP A 386 -3.60 8.55 -19.06
N THR A 387 -2.97 7.66 -19.86
CA THR A 387 -3.61 6.97 -20.98
C THR A 387 -4.61 5.94 -20.50
N VAL A 388 -4.23 5.04 -19.59
CA VAL A 388 -5.16 4.01 -19.09
C VAL A 388 -6.37 4.64 -18.39
N ARG A 389 -6.18 5.72 -17.61
CA ARG A 389 -7.29 6.43 -16.96
C ARG A 389 -8.29 6.96 -17.99
N ALA A 390 -7.79 7.56 -19.07
CA ALA A 390 -8.64 8.06 -20.14
C ALA A 390 -9.43 6.93 -20.83
N LEU A 391 -8.80 5.77 -21.05
CA LEU A 391 -9.46 4.61 -21.64
C LEU A 391 -10.57 4.04 -20.74
N VAL A 392 -10.30 3.90 -19.44
CA VAL A 392 -11.25 3.37 -18.45
C VAL A 392 -12.44 4.32 -18.28
N ARG A 393 -12.20 5.61 -18.08
CA ARG A 393 -13.26 6.62 -17.91
C ARG A 393 -14.14 6.79 -19.15
N ALA A 394 -13.59 6.55 -20.34
CA ALA A 394 -14.31 6.54 -21.60
C ALA A 394 -15.00 5.20 -21.93
N ALA A 395 -14.92 4.20 -21.04
CA ALA A 395 -15.43 2.84 -21.23
C ALA A 395 -14.94 2.18 -22.54
N LEU A 396 -13.69 2.45 -22.91
CA LEU A 396 -13.06 1.90 -24.11
C LEU A 396 -12.48 0.51 -23.88
N VAL A 397 -12.07 0.23 -22.64
CA VAL A 397 -11.50 -1.04 -22.20
C VAL A 397 -12.46 -1.74 -21.25
N ARG A 398 -12.39 -3.07 -21.22
CA ARG A 398 -13.11 -3.92 -20.26
C ARG A 398 -12.23 -4.33 -19.10
N SER A 399 -10.93 -4.46 -19.36
CA SER A 399 -9.93 -4.86 -18.38
C SER A 399 -8.68 -4.02 -18.51
N ALA A 400 -8.06 -3.70 -17.39
CA ALA A 400 -6.75 -3.08 -17.30
C ALA A 400 -5.99 -3.70 -16.12
N HIS A 401 -4.74 -4.07 -16.35
CA HIS A 401 -3.91 -4.69 -15.34
C HIS A 401 -2.44 -4.32 -15.55
N ASP A 402 -1.77 -3.92 -14.49
CA ASP A 402 -0.37 -3.54 -14.53
C ASP A 402 0.58 -4.75 -14.74
N CYS A 403 1.82 -4.50 -15.18
CA CYS A 403 2.86 -5.53 -15.26
C CYS A 403 3.92 -5.26 -14.20
N SER A 404 3.70 -5.81 -13.00
CA SER A 404 4.51 -5.68 -11.79
C SER A 404 5.32 -6.96 -11.52
N GLU A 405 5.19 -7.57 -10.34
CA GLU A 405 5.98 -8.75 -9.94
C GLU A 405 5.76 -9.96 -10.86
N GLY A 406 6.87 -10.53 -11.33
CA GLY A 406 6.87 -11.65 -12.27
C GLY A 406 6.58 -11.28 -13.73
N GLY A 407 6.38 -9.98 -14.03
CA GLY A 407 6.33 -9.45 -15.38
C GLY A 407 5.08 -9.82 -16.17
N ILE A 408 5.17 -9.68 -17.50
CA ILE A 408 4.02 -9.83 -18.41
C ILE A 408 3.41 -11.24 -18.38
N GLY A 409 4.23 -12.28 -18.10
CA GLY A 409 3.75 -13.64 -17.97
C GLY A 409 2.80 -13.83 -16.79
N VAL A 410 3.11 -13.21 -15.65
CA VAL A 410 2.22 -13.20 -14.48
C VAL A 410 0.99 -12.36 -14.78
N ALA A 411 1.16 -11.15 -15.31
CA ALA A 411 0.03 -10.26 -15.61
C ALA A 411 -1.01 -10.94 -16.53
N LEU A 412 -0.58 -11.57 -17.64
CA LEU A 412 -1.49 -12.32 -18.52
C LEU A 412 -2.18 -13.49 -17.81
N SER A 413 -1.48 -14.14 -16.87
CA SER A 413 -2.05 -15.22 -16.07
C SER A 413 -3.12 -14.70 -15.11
N GLU A 414 -2.84 -13.63 -14.37
CA GLU A 414 -3.76 -13.00 -13.43
C GLU A 414 -5.02 -12.47 -14.13
N MET A 415 -4.87 -11.86 -15.31
CA MET A 415 -6.01 -11.49 -16.15
C MET A 415 -6.86 -12.70 -16.57
N SER A 416 -6.27 -13.89 -16.67
CA SER A 416 -6.97 -15.11 -17.10
C SER A 416 -7.79 -15.79 -15.99
N PHE A 417 -7.44 -15.60 -14.71
CA PHE A 417 -7.99 -16.38 -13.60
C PHE A 417 -9.46 -16.10 -13.23
N PRO A 418 -9.98 -14.85 -13.24
CA PRO A 418 -11.30 -14.55 -12.71
C PRO A 418 -12.45 -15.27 -13.42
N ARG A 419 -12.31 -15.49 -14.74
CA ARG A 419 -13.31 -16.18 -15.58
C ARG A 419 -12.78 -17.43 -16.28
N GLU A 420 -11.51 -17.79 -16.02
CA GLU A 420 -10.82 -18.90 -16.68
C GLU A 420 -10.79 -18.78 -18.21
N LEU A 421 -10.71 -17.53 -18.68
CA LEU A 421 -10.50 -17.19 -20.08
C LEU A 421 -9.00 -17.03 -20.30
N GLY A 422 -8.43 -17.82 -21.20
CA GLY A 422 -7.04 -17.70 -21.63
C GLY A 422 -6.85 -16.67 -22.73
N CYS A 423 -5.66 -16.61 -23.30
CA CYS A 423 -5.33 -15.69 -24.38
C CYS A 423 -4.28 -16.26 -25.32
N THR A 424 -4.29 -15.79 -26.56
CA THR A 424 -3.22 -16.03 -27.53
C THR A 424 -2.56 -14.69 -27.83
N VAL A 425 -1.29 -14.56 -27.44
CA VAL A 425 -0.50 -13.34 -27.63
C VAL A 425 0.83 -13.62 -28.33
N ASP A 426 1.26 -12.67 -29.14
CA ASP A 426 2.56 -12.63 -29.78
C ASP A 426 3.25 -11.32 -29.41
N LEU A 427 4.25 -11.42 -28.54
CA LEU A 427 5.01 -10.27 -28.08
C LEU A 427 5.91 -9.75 -29.21
N PRO A 428 6.03 -8.41 -29.38
CA PRO A 428 6.81 -7.83 -30.45
C PRO A 428 8.30 -8.22 -30.37
N ALA A 429 8.98 -8.17 -31.50
CA ALA A 429 10.41 -8.42 -31.55
C ALA A 429 11.17 -7.44 -30.65
N ALA A 430 12.10 -7.98 -29.87
CA ALA A 430 12.96 -7.24 -28.96
C ALA A 430 14.34 -7.91 -28.90
N THR A 431 15.33 -7.24 -28.35
CA THR A 431 16.61 -7.87 -28.01
C THR A 431 16.50 -8.59 -26.66
N GLY A 432 17.24 -9.69 -26.46
CA GLY A 432 17.35 -10.32 -25.15
C GLY A 432 17.06 -11.82 -25.17
N ARG A 433 16.63 -12.33 -24.02
CA ARG A 433 16.39 -13.74 -23.69
C ARG A 433 14.91 -13.98 -23.36
N ALA A 434 14.42 -15.20 -23.57
CA ALA A 434 12.99 -15.50 -23.49
C ALA A 434 12.42 -15.34 -22.07
N ASP A 435 13.18 -15.76 -21.05
CA ASP A 435 12.85 -15.56 -19.64
C ASP A 435 12.83 -14.07 -19.25
N ALA A 436 13.73 -13.24 -19.77
CA ALA A 436 13.67 -11.80 -19.53
C ALA A 436 12.46 -11.14 -20.16
N ILE A 437 12.07 -11.56 -21.37
CA ILE A 437 10.86 -11.04 -22.03
C ILE A 437 9.60 -11.40 -21.24
N LEU A 438 9.54 -12.63 -20.71
CA LEU A 438 8.37 -13.11 -20.00
C LEU A 438 8.29 -12.63 -18.54
N PHE A 439 9.42 -12.59 -17.84
CA PHE A 439 9.51 -12.37 -16.40
C PHE A 439 10.22 -11.07 -15.98
N GLY A 440 10.69 -10.27 -16.94
CA GLY A 440 11.24 -8.96 -16.65
C GLY A 440 10.17 -8.06 -16.02
N GLU A 441 10.52 -7.36 -14.96
CA GLU A 441 9.62 -6.48 -14.19
C GLU A 441 9.75 -5.01 -14.61
N ASP A 442 10.03 -4.76 -15.90
CA ASP A 442 10.15 -3.42 -16.48
C ASP A 442 8.95 -2.51 -16.13
N ALA A 443 9.24 -1.26 -15.78
CA ALA A 443 8.26 -0.26 -15.36
C ALA A 443 7.31 0.18 -16.47
N SER A 444 6.26 0.90 -16.09
CA SER A 444 5.39 1.66 -17.01
C SER A 444 4.71 0.80 -18.08
N ARG A 445 4.25 -0.39 -17.67
CA ARG A 445 3.58 -1.36 -18.54
C ARG A 445 2.20 -1.71 -17.99
N ILE A 446 1.20 -1.61 -18.85
CA ILE A 446 -0.18 -1.96 -18.53
C ILE A 446 -0.77 -2.76 -19.68
N LEU A 447 -1.35 -3.91 -19.37
CA LEU A 447 -2.15 -4.68 -20.31
C LEU A 447 -3.59 -4.18 -20.27
N VAL A 448 -4.17 -3.99 -21.45
CA VAL A 448 -5.59 -3.66 -21.60
C VAL A 448 -6.27 -4.65 -22.52
N ALA A 449 -7.50 -5.04 -22.15
CA ALA A 449 -8.39 -5.83 -23.00
C ALA A 449 -9.60 -4.99 -23.41
N TYR A 450 -9.91 -4.98 -24.70
CA TYR A 450 -11.00 -4.16 -25.25
C TYR A 450 -11.74 -4.84 -26.41
N PRO A 451 -13.02 -4.49 -26.63
CA PRO A 451 -13.76 -4.96 -27.79
C PRO A 451 -13.06 -4.57 -29.09
N ALA A 452 -12.98 -5.46 -30.08
CA ALA A 452 -12.33 -5.18 -31.37
C ALA A 452 -12.84 -3.89 -32.05
N ALA A 453 -14.11 -3.54 -31.87
CA ALA A 453 -14.69 -2.30 -32.39
C ALA A 453 -14.05 -1.01 -31.81
N ASN A 454 -13.40 -1.09 -30.64
CA ASN A 454 -12.73 0.03 -30.00
C ASN A 454 -11.26 0.20 -30.41
N ALA A 455 -10.69 -0.72 -31.20
CA ALA A 455 -9.25 -0.75 -31.50
C ALA A 455 -8.69 0.59 -31.99
N ALA A 456 -9.35 1.23 -32.96
CA ALA A 456 -8.91 2.52 -33.50
C ALA A 456 -8.90 3.64 -32.44
N ARG A 457 -9.90 3.65 -31.54
CA ARG A 457 -10.05 4.67 -30.48
C ARG A 457 -9.03 4.45 -29.37
N VAL A 458 -8.79 3.20 -28.98
CA VAL A 458 -7.76 2.85 -27.98
C VAL A 458 -6.37 3.24 -28.47
N ALA A 459 -6.03 2.85 -29.70
CA ALA A 459 -4.75 3.21 -30.30
C ALA A 459 -4.58 4.72 -30.48
N GLN A 460 -5.67 5.45 -30.78
CA GLN A 460 -5.62 6.91 -30.88
C GLN A 460 -5.33 7.56 -29.53
N ALA A 461 -5.98 7.13 -28.45
CA ALA A 461 -5.74 7.68 -27.12
C ALA A 461 -4.28 7.52 -26.65
N ALA A 462 -3.64 6.40 -26.98
CA ALA A 462 -2.21 6.21 -26.71
C ALA A 462 -1.33 7.14 -27.56
N ARG A 463 -1.64 7.30 -28.86
CA ARG A 463 -0.93 8.23 -29.75
C ARG A 463 -1.03 9.68 -29.29
N ASP A 464 -2.21 10.12 -28.86
CA ASP A 464 -2.46 11.49 -28.39
C ASP A 464 -1.58 11.86 -27.19
N LYS A 465 -1.15 10.87 -26.40
CA LYS A 465 -0.28 11.03 -25.23
C LYS A 465 1.17 10.59 -25.47
N GLY A 466 1.52 10.22 -26.71
CA GLY A 466 2.87 9.75 -27.06
C GLY A 466 3.27 8.44 -26.40
N VAL A 467 2.31 7.62 -25.97
CA VAL A 467 2.57 6.35 -25.29
C VAL A 467 2.80 5.23 -26.31
N PRO A 468 3.88 4.44 -26.20
CA PRO A 468 4.05 3.24 -26.99
C PRO A 468 2.84 2.30 -26.82
N PHE A 469 2.30 1.83 -27.93
CA PHE A 469 1.11 0.98 -27.97
C PHE A 469 1.34 -0.17 -28.93
N THR A 470 1.15 -1.39 -28.45
CA THR A 470 1.22 -2.59 -29.29
C THR A 470 0.03 -3.49 -29.01
N GLU A 471 -0.79 -3.75 -30.02
CA GLU A 471 -1.76 -4.84 -29.94
C GLU A 471 -1.01 -6.17 -30.04
N ILE A 472 -1.10 -7.00 -29.01
CA ILE A 472 -0.30 -8.22 -28.86
C ILE A 472 -1.11 -9.49 -29.09
N GLY A 473 -2.44 -9.43 -29.11
CA GLY A 473 -3.24 -10.63 -29.32
C GLY A 473 -4.70 -10.48 -28.96
N GLU A 474 -5.30 -11.57 -28.50
CA GLU A 474 -6.72 -11.62 -28.14
C GLU A 474 -7.01 -12.61 -27.01
N VAL A 475 -8.12 -12.38 -26.33
CA VAL A 475 -8.70 -13.29 -25.34
C VAL A 475 -9.31 -14.47 -26.08
N THR A 476 -8.97 -15.69 -25.64
CA THR A 476 -9.35 -16.94 -26.31
C THR A 476 -9.99 -17.93 -25.33
N GLY A 477 -9.80 -19.24 -25.54
CA GLY A 477 -10.40 -20.34 -24.78
C GLY A 477 -9.85 -20.45 -23.35
N ASN A 478 -9.22 -21.56 -23.00
CA ASN A 478 -8.78 -21.86 -21.62
C ASN A 478 -7.26 -22.10 -21.50
N SER A 479 -6.51 -21.68 -22.51
CA SER A 479 -5.05 -21.80 -22.56
C SER A 479 -4.39 -20.42 -22.60
N LEU A 480 -3.28 -20.28 -21.88
CA LEU A 480 -2.34 -19.18 -22.06
C LEU A 480 -1.33 -19.60 -23.12
N VAL A 481 -1.38 -18.94 -24.28
CA VAL A 481 -0.47 -19.16 -25.42
C VAL A 481 0.32 -17.88 -25.64
N VAL A 482 1.63 -17.96 -25.44
CA VAL A 482 2.54 -16.82 -25.58
C VAL A 482 3.60 -17.16 -26.63
N SER A 483 3.70 -16.32 -27.64
CA SER A 483 4.79 -16.31 -28.62
C SER A 483 5.61 -15.02 -28.49
N TRP A 484 6.83 -15.05 -28.99
CA TRP A 484 7.70 -13.89 -29.11
C TRP A 484 8.31 -13.85 -30.51
N ALA A 485 8.03 -12.78 -31.25
CA ALA A 485 8.42 -12.64 -32.65
C ALA A 485 8.03 -13.89 -33.48
N ARG A 486 6.79 -14.34 -33.34
CA ARG A 486 6.21 -15.54 -33.99
C ARG A 486 6.81 -16.88 -33.56
N LYS A 487 7.69 -16.91 -32.56
CA LYS A 487 8.24 -18.16 -32.00
C LYS A 487 7.50 -18.52 -30.71
N PRO A 488 7.01 -19.76 -30.55
CA PRO A 488 6.37 -20.18 -29.31
C PRO A 488 7.30 -20.03 -28.11
N LEU A 489 6.80 -19.43 -27.02
CA LEU A 489 7.48 -19.37 -25.72
C LEU A 489 6.89 -20.38 -24.74
N LEU A 490 5.56 -20.35 -24.59
CA LEU A 490 4.84 -21.32 -23.77
C LEU A 490 3.40 -21.48 -24.22
N GLU A 491 2.86 -22.65 -23.92
CA GLU A 491 1.44 -22.98 -23.99
C GLU A 491 1.10 -23.80 -22.75
N THR A 492 0.09 -23.38 -21.99
CA THR A 492 -0.33 -24.06 -20.76
C THR A 492 -1.79 -23.77 -20.47
N ARG A 493 -2.47 -24.69 -19.77
CA ARG A 493 -3.86 -24.47 -19.36
C ARG A 493 -3.93 -23.44 -18.23
N VAL A 494 -4.91 -22.53 -18.32
CA VAL A 494 -5.16 -21.50 -17.28
C VAL A 494 -5.43 -22.15 -15.93
N ALA A 495 -6.14 -23.29 -15.91
CA ALA A 495 -6.45 -24.03 -14.68
C ALA A 495 -5.20 -24.47 -13.91
N GLU A 496 -4.13 -24.91 -14.59
CA GLU A 496 -2.89 -25.36 -13.95
C GLU A 496 -2.10 -24.19 -13.34
N LEU A 497 -2.14 -23.03 -13.99
CA LEU A 497 -1.54 -21.80 -13.47
C LEU A 497 -2.32 -21.30 -12.25
N LYS A 498 -3.66 -21.30 -12.35
CA LYS A 498 -4.55 -20.87 -11.27
C LYS A 498 -4.39 -21.73 -10.02
N GLU A 499 -4.28 -23.05 -10.17
CA GLU A 499 -4.01 -23.96 -9.04
C GLU A 499 -2.68 -23.63 -8.33
N SER A 500 -1.63 -23.32 -9.10
CA SER A 500 -0.33 -22.93 -8.54
C SER A 500 -0.44 -21.62 -7.75
N TRP A 501 -1.21 -20.65 -8.29
CA TRP A 501 -1.42 -19.33 -7.72
C TRP A 501 -2.33 -19.34 -6.47
N THR A 502 -3.47 -20.03 -6.50
CA THR A 502 -4.41 -20.09 -5.36
C THR A 502 -3.96 -21.03 -4.25
N GLY A 503 -3.28 -22.13 -4.59
CA GLY A 503 -2.87 -23.15 -3.63
C GLY A 503 -1.62 -22.79 -2.81
N ALA A 504 -0.87 -21.75 -3.19
CA ALA A 504 0.40 -21.43 -2.55
C ALA A 504 0.28 -20.96 -1.09
N LEU A 505 -0.51 -19.92 -0.81
CA LEU A 505 -0.68 -19.44 0.57
C LEU A 505 -1.33 -20.50 1.48
N PRO A 506 -2.47 -21.14 1.13
CA PRO A 506 -3.07 -22.18 1.97
C PRO A 506 -2.10 -23.31 2.38
N ARG A 507 -1.18 -23.72 1.48
CA ARG A 507 -0.15 -24.71 1.81
C ARG A 507 0.87 -24.24 2.85
N ILE A 508 1.14 -22.94 2.93
CA ILE A 508 2.11 -22.35 3.86
C ILE A 508 1.48 -22.11 5.22
N VAL A 509 0.30 -21.50 5.26
CA VAL A 509 -0.35 -21.06 6.51
C VAL A 509 -1.36 -22.08 7.07
N GLY A 510 -1.71 -23.11 6.29
CA GLY A 510 -2.72 -24.10 6.62
C GLY A 510 -4.14 -23.70 6.20
N GLU A 511 -5.01 -24.71 6.04
CA GLU A 511 -6.45 -24.52 5.74
C GLU A 511 -7.29 -24.24 7.00
N GLY A 512 -6.67 -24.38 8.18
CA GLY A 512 -7.29 -24.58 9.49
C GLY A 512 -7.93 -23.37 10.18
N ILE A 513 -8.67 -22.53 9.46
CA ILE A 513 -9.63 -21.60 10.09
C ILE A 513 -11.07 -21.84 9.59
N HIS A 514 -11.26 -22.57 8.48
CA HIS A 514 -12.60 -22.81 7.93
C HIS A 514 -13.35 -23.97 8.59
N HIS A 515 -12.67 -24.99 9.13
CA HIS A 515 -13.37 -26.13 9.76
C HIS A 515 -13.95 -25.80 11.15
N ALA A 516 -13.24 -25.01 11.97
CA ALA A 516 -13.69 -24.74 13.34
C ALA A 516 -14.85 -23.72 13.44
N ALA A 517 -15.04 -22.87 12.42
CA ALA A 517 -16.12 -21.87 12.42
C ALA A 517 -17.43 -22.36 11.75
N LEU A 518 -17.35 -23.43 10.94
CA LEU A 518 -18.51 -24.05 10.28
C LEU A 518 -19.03 -25.28 11.05
N GLU A 519 -18.18 -25.94 11.82
CA GLU A 519 -18.59 -26.96 12.79
C GLU A 519 -18.80 -26.28 14.14
N GLY A 520 -20.00 -25.73 14.35
CA GLY A 520 -20.40 -25.18 15.63
C GLY A 520 -20.19 -26.19 16.76
N HIS A 521 -19.35 -25.82 17.72
CA HIS A 521 -19.28 -26.43 19.04
C HIS A 521 -19.58 -25.39 20.12
#